data_AF-A0A2R6NYY1-F1
#
_entry.id   AF-A0A2R6NYY1-F1
#
_cell.length_a   1.000
_cell.length_b   1.000
_cell.length_c   1.000
_cell.angle_alpha   90.00
_cell.angle_beta   90.00
_cell.angle_gamma   90.00
#
_symmetry.space_group_name_H-M   'P 1'
#
loop_
_entity.id
_entity.type
_entity.pdbx_description
1 polymer ?
#
loop_
_entity_poly.entity_id
_entity_poly.type
_entity_poly.pdbx_seq_one_letter_code
_entity_poly.pdbx_strand_id
1 'polypeptide(L)'
;MAPTQFTDLPADIVLHILLDIPNFLTLYSAVYASKAHIHNIFQRYSKTIIHTVAWHLLGPVLPQALHVIYLYDPSRTSEDLPGEDCMEQLLLPTLTRYQAGLLDRVAMVACALEDLFSQKYAYILANIPLARL
;
A
#
# COMPACT_ATOMS: atom_id res chain seq x y z
N MET A 1 -21.70 -23.73 -25.30
CA MET A 1 -21.25 -23.27 -23.97
C MET A 1 -21.17 -21.76 -24.03
N ALA A 2 -22.00 -21.04 -23.26
CA ALA A 2 -21.89 -19.59 -23.18
C ALA A 2 -20.57 -19.23 -22.46
N PRO A 3 -19.85 -18.17 -22.85
CA PRO A 3 -18.65 -17.76 -22.15
C PRO A 3 -19.01 -17.43 -20.69
N THR A 4 -18.39 -18.12 -19.75
CA THR A 4 -18.49 -17.82 -18.31
C THR A 4 -18.07 -16.37 -18.12
N GLN A 5 -19.03 -15.50 -17.82
CA GLN A 5 -18.72 -14.11 -17.54
C GLN A 5 -17.98 -14.03 -16.21
N PHE A 6 -17.03 -13.11 -16.10
CA PHE A 6 -16.29 -12.81 -14.87
C PHE A 6 -17.21 -12.47 -13.67
N THR A 7 -18.52 -12.29 -13.89
CA THR A 7 -19.55 -12.07 -12.88
C THR A 7 -19.88 -13.28 -12.03
N ASP A 8 -19.59 -14.49 -12.51
CA ASP A 8 -20.05 -15.74 -11.88
C ASP A 8 -18.94 -16.42 -11.07
N LEU A 9 -17.81 -15.73 -10.87
CA LEU A 9 -16.71 -16.23 -10.05
C LEU A 9 -17.12 -16.31 -8.57
N PRO A 10 -16.80 -17.43 -7.89
CA PRO A 10 -16.90 -17.53 -6.44
C PRO A 10 -16.23 -16.36 -5.71
N ALA A 11 -16.84 -15.91 -4.61
CA ALA A 11 -16.43 -14.69 -3.92
C ALA A 11 -15.02 -14.77 -3.31
N ASP A 12 -14.62 -15.97 -2.88
CA ASP A 12 -13.29 -16.33 -2.43
C ASP A 12 -12.24 -16.20 -3.53
N ILE A 13 -12.56 -16.63 -4.76
CA ILE A 13 -11.64 -16.46 -5.91
C ILE A 13 -11.47 -14.99 -6.25
N VAL A 14 -12.56 -14.22 -6.30
CA VAL A 14 -12.48 -12.77 -6.53
C VAL A 14 -11.68 -12.08 -5.43
N LEU A 15 -11.89 -12.47 -4.16
CA LEU A 15 -11.11 -11.94 -3.06
C LEU A 15 -9.62 -12.23 -3.23
N HIS A 16 -9.24 -13.45 -3.58
CA HIS A 16 -7.83 -13.78 -3.87
C HIS A 16 -7.25 -12.93 -4.99
N ILE A 17 -7.99 -12.75 -6.10
CA ILE A 17 -7.57 -11.87 -7.19
C ILE A 17 -7.32 -10.45 -6.69
N LEU A 18 -8.21 -9.90 -5.85
CA LEU A 18 -8.06 -8.55 -5.31
C LEU A 18 -6.90 -8.42 -4.31
N LEU A 19 -6.59 -9.48 -3.56
CA LEU A 19 -5.46 -9.53 -2.63
C LEU A 19 -4.11 -9.58 -3.35
N ASP A 20 -4.04 -10.22 -4.52
CA ASP A 20 -2.81 -10.36 -5.32
C ASP A 20 -2.47 -9.11 -6.15
N ILE A 21 -3.27 -8.05 -6.06
CA ILE A 21 -3.02 -6.80 -6.78
C ILE A 21 -1.79 -6.08 -6.19
N PRO A 22 -0.85 -5.61 -7.02
CA PRO A 22 0.42 -5.07 -6.53
C PRO A 22 0.37 -3.61 -6.08
N ASN A 23 -0.62 -2.83 -6.51
CA ASN A 23 -0.69 -1.40 -6.20
C ASN A 23 -2.12 -0.84 -6.25
N PHE A 24 -2.29 0.35 -5.68
CA PHE A 24 -3.60 0.99 -5.56
C PHE A 24 -4.17 1.42 -6.90
N LEU A 25 -3.34 1.90 -7.83
CA LEU A 25 -3.79 2.24 -9.17
C LEU A 25 -4.49 1.06 -9.87
N THR A 26 -3.89 -0.12 -9.82
CA THR A 26 -4.44 -1.34 -10.43
C THR A 26 -5.70 -1.80 -9.68
N LEU A 27 -5.70 -1.72 -8.34
CA LEU A 27 -6.84 -2.07 -7.50
C LEU A 27 -8.06 -1.22 -7.86
N TYR A 28 -7.91 0.10 -7.85
CA TYR A 28 -9.03 1.00 -8.15
C TYR A 28 -9.49 0.83 -9.58
N SER A 29 -8.57 0.70 -10.55
CA SER A 29 -8.91 0.41 -11.94
C SER A 29 -9.76 -0.85 -12.06
N ALA A 30 -9.37 -1.94 -11.39
CA ALA A 30 -10.11 -3.21 -11.38
C ALA A 30 -11.50 -3.05 -10.76
N VAL A 31 -11.60 -2.38 -9.61
CA VAL A 31 -12.87 -2.14 -8.92
C VAL A 31 -13.80 -1.27 -9.76
N TYR A 32 -13.31 -0.18 -10.38
CA TYR A 32 -14.12 0.71 -11.20
C TYR A 32 -14.56 0.09 -12.54
N ALA A 33 -13.72 -0.74 -13.16
CA ALA A 33 -14.08 -1.44 -14.39
C ALA A 33 -15.04 -2.61 -14.16
N SER A 34 -15.18 -3.06 -12.91
CA SER A 34 -15.96 -4.23 -12.55
C SER A 34 -17.46 -3.95 -12.34
N LYS A 35 -18.27 -4.99 -12.54
CA LYS A 35 -19.70 -4.99 -12.19
C LYS A 35 -19.89 -5.16 -10.68
N ALA A 36 -21.13 -5.00 -10.22
CA ALA A 36 -21.52 -4.99 -8.81
C ALA A 36 -20.92 -6.11 -7.94
N HIS A 37 -20.70 -7.31 -8.48
CA HIS A 37 -20.13 -8.45 -7.73
C HIS A 37 -18.75 -8.16 -7.12
N ILE A 38 -17.78 -7.74 -7.94
CA ILE A 38 -16.41 -7.44 -7.46
C ILE A 38 -16.43 -6.21 -6.55
N HIS A 39 -17.23 -5.20 -6.89
CA HIS A 39 -17.39 -4.01 -6.05
C HIS A 39 -17.95 -4.36 -4.66
N ASN A 40 -18.93 -5.25 -4.56
CA ASN A 40 -19.49 -5.69 -3.29
C ASN A 40 -18.48 -6.47 -2.44
N ILE A 41 -17.65 -7.30 -3.08
CA ILE A 41 -16.57 -8.03 -2.41
C ILE A 41 -15.51 -7.06 -1.90
N PHE A 42 -15.12 -6.09 -2.73
CA PHE A 42 -14.22 -5.02 -2.33
C PHE A 42 -14.78 -4.25 -1.13
N GLN A 43 -16.05 -3.85 -1.15
CA GLN A 43 -16.66 -3.15 -0.01
C GLN A 43 -16.66 -4.00 1.27
N ARG A 44 -16.96 -5.29 1.17
CA ARG A 44 -17.03 -6.21 2.32
C ARG A 44 -15.66 -6.47 2.94
N TYR A 45 -14.60 -6.53 2.13
CA TYR A 45 -13.24 -6.88 2.57
C TYR A 45 -12.24 -5.73 2.37
N SER A 46 -12.72 -4.49 2.28
CA SER A 46 -11.93 -3.31 1.91
C SER A 46 -10.71 -3.13 2.79
N LYS A 47 -10.87 -3.27 4.11
CA LYS A 47 -9.78 -3.16 5.08
C LYS A 47 -8.66 -4.17 4.80
N THR A 48 -9.02 -5.43 4.59
CA THR A 48 -8.04 -6.49 4.32
C THR A 48 -7.36 -6.29 2.97
N ILE A 49 -8.12 -5.92 1.94
CA ILE A 49 -7.59 -5.69 0.59
C ILE A 49 -6.65 -4.49 0.59
N ILE A 50 -7.07 -3.35 1.15
CA ILE A 50 -6.24 -2.13 1.22
C ILE A 50 -4.97 -2.41 2.02
N HIS A 51 -5.07 -3.10 3.16
CA HIS A 51 -3.90 -3.47 3.97
C HIS A 51 -2.93 -4.34 3.18
N THR A 52 -3.43 -5.39 2.53
CA THR A 52 -2.61 -6.32 1.73
C THR A 52 -1.93 -5.61 0.57
N VAL A 53 -2.66 -4.76 -0.17
CA VAL A 53 -2.10 -3.98 -1.28
C VAL A 53 -1.06 -2.97 -0.78
N ALA A 54 -1.30 -2.31 0.36
CA ALA A 54 -0.32 -1.41 0.96
C ALA A 54 0.96 -2.16 1.36
N TRP A 55 0.81 -3.35 1.93
CA TRP A 55 1.92 -4.22 2.31
C TRP A 55 2.68 -4.77 1.09
N HIS A 56 1.99 -5.14 0.01
CA HIS A 56 2.65 -5.54 -1.23
C HIS A 56 3.46 -4.40 -1.85
N LEU A 57 2.97 -3.17 -1.74
CA LEU A 57 3.61 -1.99 -2.31
C LEU A 57 4.85 -1.55 -1.52
N LEU A 58 4.77 -1.54 -0.18
CA LEU A 58 5.75 -0.89 0.71
C LEU A 58 6.47 -1.86 1.64
N GLY A 59 5.89 -3.04 1.87
CA GLY A 59 6.38 -4.03 2.83
C GLY A 59 6.67 -3.40 4.20
N PRO A 60 7.86 -3.62 4.76
CA PRO A 60 8.21 -3.15 6.10
C PRO A 60 8.26 -1.63 6.25
N VAL A 61 8.30 -0.87 5.15
CA VAL A 61 8.36 0.61 5.15
C VAL A 61 6.98 1.25 5.25
N LEU A 62 5.93 0.42 5.28
CA LEU A 62 4.55 0.88 5.29
C LEU A 62 4.25 1.88 6.45
N PRO A 63 4.67 1.64 7.72
CA PRO A 63 4.40 2.58 8.80
C PRO A 63 5.00 3.96 8.55
N GLN A 64 6.26 4.03 8.09
CA GLN A 64 6.95 5.29 7.82
C GLN A 64 6.34 6.02 6.62
N ALA A 65 5.95 5.29 5.57
CA ALA A 65 5.23 5.86 4.44
C ALA A 65 3.87 6.44 4.87
N LEU A 66 3.15 5.77 5.78
CA LEU A 66 1.91 6.28 6.34
C LEU A 66 2.11 7.55 7.19
N HIS A 67 3.22 7.66 7.93
CA HIS A 67 3.58 8.91 8.63
C HIS A 67 3.80 10.07 7.68
N VAL A 68 4.49 9.87 6.56
CA VAL A 68 4.69 10.91 5.54
C VAL A 68 3.35 11.42 5.04
N ILE A 69 2.39 10.52 4.80
CA ILE A 69 1.05 10.90 4.36
C ILE A 69 0.25 11.57 5.47
N TYR A 70 0.39 11.09 6.71
CA TYR A 70 -0.22 11.71 7.88
C TYR A 70 0.18 13.18 7.99
N LEU A 71 1.47 13.47 7.81
CA LEU A 71 2.05 14.81 7.89
C LEU A 71 1.89 15.63 6.60
N TYR A 72 1.42 15.02 5.52
CA TYR A 72 1.10 15.75 4.29
C TYR A 72 -0.14 16.64 4.46
N ASP A 73 -0.99 16.35 5.45
CA ASP A 73 -2.08 17.22 5.84
C ASP A 73 -1.54 18.43 6.63
N PRO A 74 -1.68 19.67 6.12
CA PRO A 74 -1.11 20.87 6.75
C PRO A 74 -1.75 21.20 8.10
N SER A 75 -2.87 20.57 8.45
CA SER A 75 -3.51 20.72 9.76
C SER A 75 -2.85 19.90 10.86
N ARG A 76 -1.92 19.01 10.52
CA ARG A 76 -1.28 18.07 11.45
C ARG A 76 0.16 18.44 11.68
N THR A 77 0.64 18.21 12.91
CA THR A 77 2.03 18.46 13.28
C THR A 77 2.74 17.16 13.64
N SER A 78 4.08 17.20 13.69
CA SER A 78 4.89 16.08 14.15
C SER A 78 4.64 15.71 15.61
N GLU A 79 4.11 16.63 16.41
CA GLU A 79 3.75 16.38 17.81
C GLU A 79 2.51 15.48 17.93
N ASP A 80 1.65 15.47 16.90
CA ASP A 80 0.44 14.64 16.82
C ASP A 80 0.72 13.26 16.21
N LEU A 81 1.98 12.95 15.87
CA LEU A 81 2.33 11.75 15.13
C LEU A 81 2.08 10.51 16.01
N PRO A 82 1.09 9.66 15.69
CA PRO A 82 0.83 8.50 16.52
C PRO A 82 1.88 7.42 16.23
N GLY A 83 2.09 6.52 17.19
CA GLY A 83 3.10 5.45 17.06
C GLY A 83 2.91 4.60 15.81
N GLU A 84 4.01 4.03 15.30
CA GLU A 84 4.03 3.21 14.06
C GLU A 84 3.00 2.09 14.11
N ASP A 85 2.89 1.37 15.23
CA ASP A 85 1.93 0.27 15.44
C ASP A 85 0.46 0.70 15.29
N CYS A 86 0.17 1.99 15.52
CA CYS A 86 -1.16 2.55 15.42
C CYS A 86 -1.48 3.07 14.01
N MET A 87 -0.48 3.26 13.13
CA MET A 87 -0.68 3.96 11.85
C MET A 87 -1.47 3.17 10.86
N GLU A 88 -1.12 1.90 10.70
CA GLU A 88 -1.84 1.01 9.82
C GLU A 88 -3.32 0.91 10.21
N GLN A 89 -3.60 0.85 11.50
CA GLN A 89 -4.96 0.72 12.02
C GLN A 89 -5.78 2.02 11.85
N LEU A 90 -5.12 3.17 11.93
CA LEU A 90 -5.76 4.48 11.87
C LEU A 90 -5.98 4.95 10.42
N LEU A 91 -4.94 4.85 9.59
CA LEU A 91 -4.96 5.41 8.24
C LEU A 91 -5.47 4.46 7.17
N LEU A 92 -5.13 3.16 7.19
CA LEU A 92 -5.50 2.27 6.08
C LEU A 92 -7.02 2.10 5.91
N PRO A 93 -7.84 1.98 6.97
CA PRO A 93 -9.29 1.87 6.80
C PRO A 93 -9.95 3.13 6.24
N THR A 94 -9.31 4.29 6.42
CA THR A 94 -9.81 5.61 5.99
C THR A 94 -9.02 6.17 4.81
N LEU A 95 -8.17 5.35 4.19
CA LEU A 95 -7.28 5.77 3.12
C LEU A 95 -8.08 6.25 1.93
N THR A 96 -7.99 7.55 1.66
CA THR A 96 -8.62 8.14 0.48
C THR A 96 -7.86 7.76 -0.78
N ARG A 97 -8.54 7.80 -1.94
CA ARG A 97 -7.90 7.57 -3.25
C ARG A 97 -6.71 8.52 -3.49
N TYR A 98 -6.81 9.76 -2.99
CA TYR A 98 -5.72 10.74 -3.08
C TYR A 98 -4.49 10.28 -2.28
N GLN A 99 -4.70 9.87 -1.02
CA GLN A 99 -3.63 9.34 -0.16
C GLN A 99 -3.03 8.05 -0.72
N ALA A 100 -3.86 7.15 -1.26
CA ALA A 100 -3.38 5.94 -1.93
C ALA A 100 -2.48 6.27 -3.14
N GLY A 101 -2.86 7.27 -3.94
CA GLY A 101 -2.01 7.77 -5.03
C GLY A 101 -0.73 8.46 -4.54
N LEU A 102 -0.74 9.03 -3.33
CA LEU A 102 0.45 9.56 -2.69
C LEU A 102 1.38 8.44 -2.18
N LEU A 103 0.82 7.33 -1.64
CA LEU A 103 1.60 6.13 -1.28
C LEU A 103 2.32 5.58 -2.51
N ASP A 104 1.62 5.41 -3.63
CA ASP A 104 2.23 4.92 -4.88
C ASP A 104 3.42 5.79 -5.32
N ARG A 105 3.37 7.11 -5.10
CA ARG A 105 4.45 8.04 -5.45
C ARG A 105 5.63 7.96 -4.48
N VAL A 106 5.35 7.85 -3.19
CA VAL A 106 6.38 7.82 -2.15
C VAL A 106 7.02 6.43 -2.05
N ALA A 107 6.34 5.37 -2.49
CA ALA A 107 6.79 3.99 -2.37
C ALA A 107 8.20 3.76 -2.92
N MET A 108 8.49 4.25 -4.12
CA MET A 108 9.83 4.09 -4.71
C MET A 108 10.93 4.71 -3.83
N VAL A 109 10.69 5.91 -3.30
CA VAL A 109 11.67 6.62 -2.46
C VAL A 109 11.80 5.97 -1.10
N ALA A 110 10.67 5.63 -0.48
CA ALA A 110 10.63 4.97 0.83
C ALA A 110 11.34 3.62 0.80
N CYS A 111 11.03 2.78 -0.19
CA CYS A 111 11.70 1.49 -0.38
C CYS A 111 13.20 1.66 -0.66
N ALA A 112 13.60 2.64 -1.47
CA ALA A 112 15.01 2.89 -1.75
C ALA A 112 15.79 3.35 -0.50
N LEU A 113 15.16 4.16 0.36
CA LEU A 113 15.74 4.56 1.65
C LEU A 113 15.86 3.37 2.59
N GLU A 114 14.84 2.52 2.68
CA GLU A 114 14.90 1.29 3.45
C GLU A 114 16.02 0.38 2.93
N ASP A 115 16.12 0.17 1.62
CA ASP A 115 17.22 -0.61 1.03
C ASP A 115 18.60 0.00 1.34
N LEU A 116 18.71 1.33 1.43
CA LEU A 116 19.96 2.00 1.80
C LEU A 116 20.30 1.81 3.29
N PHE A 117 19.32 1.93 4.19
CA PHE A 117 19.58 1.90 5.63
C PHE A 117 19.39 0.52 6.28
N SER A 118 18.84 -0.45 5.55
CA SER A 118 18.65 -1.81 6.04
C SER A 118 19.99 -2.49 6.27
N GLN A 119 20.15 -3.07 7.45
CA GLN A 119 21.34 -3.88 7.80
C GLN A 119 21.58 -5.03 6.82
N LYS A 120 20.53 -5.46 6.10
CA LYS A 120 20.59 -6.46 5.03
C LYS A 120 21.63 -6.12 3.95
N TYR A 121 21.88 -4.84 3.68
CA TYR A 121 22.85 -4.38 2.69
C TYR A 121 24.06 -3.66 3.30
N ALA A 122 24.21 -3.69 4.63
CA ALA A 122 25.32 -3.04 5.33
C ALA A 122 26.70 -3.50 4.82
N TYR A 123 26.81 -4.76 4.38
CA TYR A 123 28.06 -5.29 3.80
C TYR A 123 28.40 -4.68 2.43
N ILE A 124 27.41 -4.20 1.66
CA ILE A 124 27.61 -3.53 0.38
C ILE A 124 28.10 -2.10 0.64
N LEU A 125 27.45 -1.39 1.56
CA LEU A 125 27.83 -0.01 1.92
C LEU A 125 29.19 0.07 2.62
N ALA A 126 29.56 -0.94 3.42
CA ALA A 126 30.89 -1.01 4.05
C ALA A 126 32.05 -1.14 3.05
N ASN A 127 31.78 -1.54 1.80
CA ASN A 127 32.78 -1.70 0.74
C ASN A 127 32.77 -0.55 -0.28
N ILE A 128 31.89 0.45 -0.12
CA ILE A 128 31.98 1.67 -0.91
C ILE A 128 33.06 2.53 -0.24
N PRO A 129 34.19 2.84 -0.92
CA PRO A 129 35.15 3.78 -0.39
C PRO A 129 34.46 5.13 -0.31
N LEU A 130 34.01 5.52 0.88
CA LEU A 130 33.60 6.89 1.18
C LEU A 130 34.83 7.75 0.93
N ALA A 131 34.92 8.33 -0.26
CA ALA A 131 35.86 9.38 -0.56
C ALA A 131 35.62 10.47 0.49
N ARG A 132 36.60 10.62 1.39
CA ARG A 132 36.63 11.64 2.42
C ARG A 132 36.31 12.99 1.78
N LEU A 133 35.15 13.56 2.14
CA LEU A 133 34.88 14.99 2.02
C LEU A 133 35.40 15.68 3.30
#